data_AF-A0A939XVD2-F1
#
_entry.id   AF-A0A939XVD2-F1
#
_cell.length_a   1.000
_cell.length_b   1.000
_cell.length_c   1.000
_cell.angle_alpha   90.00
_cell.angle_beta   90.00
_cell.angle_gamma   90.00
#
_symmetry.space_group_name_H-M   'P 1'
#
loop_
_entity.id
_entity.type
_entity.pdbx_description
1 polymer ?
#
loop_
_entity_poly.entity_id
_entity_poly.type
_entity_poly.pdbx_seq_one_letter_code
_entity_poly.pdbx_strand_id
1 'polypeptide(L)'
;LTSCVEADTGDGVDVLDMLAASFPAGTVSGAPKVRAIELLTQEEGQARGPYAGCIGWIGLDGRNMDTGITIRSLWRRENRLYWQAGSGIVHDSDPENEWKEVCNKAAVIRQILRSTGR
;
A
#
# COMPACT_ATOMS: atom_id res chain seq x y z
N LEU A 1 0.42 7.14 -15.90
CA LEU A 1 1.66 6.54 -16.47
C LEU A 1 1.84 5.18 -15.83
N THR A 2 2.12 4.15 -16.61
CA THR A 2 2.39 2.79 -16.13
C THR A 2 3.61 2.23 -16.84
N SER A 3 4.35 1.36 -16.15
CA SER A 3 5.48 0.62 -16.70
C SER A 3 5.40 -0.82 -16.19
N CYS A 4 5.92 -1.78 -16.96
CA CYS A 4 6.04 -3.18 -16.56
C CYS A 4 7.53 -3.53 -16.40
N VAL A 5 7.84 -4.28 -15.35
CA VAL A 5 9.18 -4.83 -15.11
C VAL A 5 9.02 -6.33 -14.88
N GLU A 6 9.75 -7.13 -15.66
CA GLU A 6 9.68 -8.58 -15.67
C GLU A 6 11.09 -9.16 -15.59
N ALA A 7 11.22 -10.35 -15.00
CA ALA A 7 12.47 -11.08 -14.91
C ALA A 7 12.21 -12.58 -14.76
N ASP A 8 13.14 -13.40 -15.25
CA ASP A 8 13.17 -14.83 -14.97
C ASP A 8 13.77 -15.06 -13.57
N THR A 9 13.12 -15.93 -12.78
CA THR A 9 13.59 -16.29 -11.44
C THR A 9 14.74 -17.30 -11.54
N GLY A 10 15.79 -17.11 -10.74
CA GLY A 10 16.90 -18.07 -10.64
C GLY A 10 16.48 -19.39 -9.99
N ASP A 11 17.35 -20.40 -10.10
CA ASP A 11 17.12 -21.70 -9.49
C ASP A 11 16.94 -21.58 -7.97
N GLY A 12 15.92 -22.25 -7.44
CA GLY A 12 15.64 -22.29 -6.00
C GLY A 12 14.93 -21.06 -5.43
N VAL A 13 14.53 -20.10 -6.27
CA VAL A 13 13.74 -18.93 -5.85
C VAL A 13 12.25 -19.20 -6.07
N ASP A 14 11.44 -19.01 -5.04
CA ASP A 14 9.99 -19.18 -5.12
C ASP A 14 9.22 -17.85 -5.02
N VAL A 15 7.88 -17.92 -5.08
CA VAL A 15 7.01 -16.73 -5.00
C VAL A 15 7.06 -16.02 -3.65
N LEU A 16 7.39 -16.72 -2.56
CA LEU A 16 7.53 -16.11 -1.24
C LEU A 16 8.82 -15.31 -1.14
N ASP A 17 9.91 -15.79 -1.72
CA ASP A 17 11.16 -15.04 -1.85
C ASP A 17 10.93 -13.75 -2.65
N MET A 18 10.19 -13.85 -3.77
CA MET A 18 9.82 -12.71 -4.62
C MET A 18 8.95 -11.70 -3.88
N LEU A 19 7.97 -12.18 -3.10
CA LEU A 19 7.15 -11.32 -2.26
C LEU A 19 8.01 -10.61 -1.21
N ALA A 20 8.87 -11.33 -0.50
CA ALA A 20 9.72 -10.76 0.55
C ALA A 20 10.69 -9.70 0.01
N ALA A 21 11.27 -9.91 -1.18
CA ALA A 21 12.18 -8.97 -1.81
C ALA A 21 11.47 -7.70 -2.30
N SER A 22 10.26 -7.83 -2.84
CA SER A 22 9.52 -6.71 -3.42
C SER A 22 8.69 -5.92 -2.40
N PHE A 23 8.29 -6.54 -1.29
CA PHE A 23 7.44 -5.95 -0.27
C PHE A 23 8.19 -4.91 0.62
N PRO A 24 7.48 -3.91 1.18
CA PRO A 24 6.25 -3.32 0.63
C PRO A 24 6.54 -2.59 -0.69
N ALA A 25 5.48 -2.30 -1.45
CA ALA A 25 5.61 -1.64 -2.74
C ALA A 25 6.23 -0.24 -2.63
N GLY A 26 7.15 0.07 -3.55
CA GLY A 26 7.88 1.34 -3.59
C GLY A 26 6.97 2.57 -3.69
N THR A 27 5.81 2.44 -4.33
CA THR A 27 4.82 3.52 -4.52
C THR A 27 4.14 3.98 -3.23
N VAL A 28 4.17 3.17 -2.18
CA VAL A 28 3.55 3.46 -0.87
C VAL A 28 4.56 3.56 0.28
N SER A 29 5.83 3.26 0.00
CA SER A 29 6.95 3.46 0.93
C SER A 29 7.78 4.70 0.57
N GLY A 30 8.19 4.85 -0.69
CA GLY A 30 9.19 5.82 -1.14
C GLY A 30 10.55 5.19 -1.48
N ALA A 31 11.53 6.05 -1.80
CA ALA A 31 12.88 5.66 -2.21
C ALA A 31 13.93 6.60 -1.59
N PRO A 32 15.06 6.07 -1.07
CA PRO A 32 15.38 4.66 -0.82
C PRO A 32 14.42 3.99 0.18
N LYS A 33 13.96 2.76 -0.11
CA LYS A 33 12.83 2.09 0.58
C LYS A 33 12.97 2.06 2.10
N VAL A 34 14.10 1.57 2.61
CA VAL A 34 14.34 1.43 4.06
C VAL A 34 14.28 2.77 4.76
N ARG A 35 15.00 3.77 4.22
CA ARG A 35 15.03 5.11 4.81
C ARG A 35 13.66 5.79 4.79
N ALA A 36 12.89 5.61 3.72
CA ALA A 36 11.55 6.16 3.63
C ALA A 36 10.61 5.52 4.67
N ILE A 37 10.70 4.20 4.88
CA ILE A 37 9.90 3.50 5.91
C ILE A 37 10.26 3.97 7.32
N GLU A 38 11.53 4.22 7.62
CA GLU A 38 11.95 4.78 8.92
C GLU A 38 11.30 6.13 9.19
N LEU A 39 11.36 7.05 8.21
CA LEU A 39 10.74 8.37 8.31
C LEU A 39 9.22 8.25 8.48
N LEU A 40 8.56 7.43 7.66
CA LEU A 40 7.13 7.19 7.78
C LEU A 40 6.76 6.64 9.16
N THR A 41 7.57 5.73 9.71
CA THR A 41 7.32 5.16 11.04
C THR A 41 7.45 6.23 12.14
N GLN A 42 8.43 7.13 12.01
CA GLN A 42 8.63 8.25 12.93
C GLN A 42 7.48 9.25 12.88
N GLU A 43 7.06 9.64 11.67
CA GLU A 43 6.02 10.65 11.47
C GLU A 43 4.60 10.13 11.74
N GLU A 44 4.29 8.88 11.36
CA GLU A 44 2.95 8.31 11.55
C GLU A 44 2.72 7.87 13.01
N GLY A 45 3.76 7.44 13.73
CA GLY A 45 3.67 7.05 15.14
C GLY A 45 2.78 5.85 15.44
N GLN A 46 2.31 5.12 14.41
CA GLN A 46 1.44 3.96 14.54
C GLN A 46 1.68 2.95 13.41
N ALA A 47 1.34 1.69 13.65
CA ALA A 47 1.35 0.67 12.60
C ALA A 47 0.24 0.93 11.57
N ARG A 48 0.57 0.79 10.28
CA ARG A 48 -0.38 0.93 9.15
C ARG A 48 -1.43 -0.17 9.07
N GLY A 49 -1.23 -1.28 9.77
CA GLY A 49 -2.10 -2.45 9.67
C GLY A 49 -2.13 -2.97 8.22
N PRO A 50 -3.31 -3.28 7.66
CA PRO A 50 -3.41 -3.70 6.26
C PRO A 50 -3.02 -2.64 5.23
N TYR A 51 -3.09 -1.34 5.55
CA TYR A 51 -2.79 -0.27 4.58
C TYR A 51 -1.34 -0.36 4.08
N ALA A 52 -1.16 -0.20 2.77
CA ALA A 52 0.13 -0.32 2.09
C ALA A 52 0.77 -1.73 2.17
N GLY A 53 0.04 -2.72 2.70
CA GLY A 53 0.36 -4.14 2.59
C GLY A 53 -0.03 -4.72 1.23
N CYS A 54 -0.26 -6.02 1.19
CA CYS A 54 -0.73 -6.73 0.00
C CYS A 54 -1.89 -7.67 0.33
N ILE A 55 -2.74 -7.94 -0.66
CA ILE A 55 -3.82 -8.94 -0.62
C ILE A 55 -3.84 -9.68 -1.96
N GLY A 56 -4.04 -11.00 -1.92
CA GLY A 56 -3.96 -11.82 -3.13
C GLY A 56 -4.00 -13.30 -2.84
N TRP A 57 -3.46 -14.10 -3.76
CA TRP A 57 -3.37 -15.55 -3.66
C TRP A 57 -1.98 -16.05 -4.03
N ILE A 58 -1.62 -17.20 -3.46
CA ILE A 58 -0.43 -17.99 -3.80
C ILE A 58 -0.90 -19.39 -4.17
N GLY A 59 -0.43 -19.88 -5.31
CA GLY A 59 -0.73 -21.21 -5.80
C GLY A 59 -0.03 -22.29 -4.98
N LEU A 60 -0.64 -23.47 -4.91
CA LEU A 60 -0.06 -24.62 -4.19
C LEU A 60 1.20 -25.19 -4.87
N ASP A 61 1.51 -24.72 -6.08
CA ASP A 61 2.71 -25.09 -6.83
C ASP A 61 3.96 -24.31 -6.42
N GLY A 62 3.82 -23.28 -5.58
CA GLY A 62 4.91 -22.40 -5.17
C GLY A 62 5.46 -21.51 -6.29
N ARG A 63 4.84 -21.49 -7.47
CA ARG A 63 5.32 -20.78 -8.66
C ARG A 63 4.39 -19.65 -9.09
N ASN A 64 3.12 -19.76 -8.76
CA ASN A 64 2.12 -18.78 -9.14
C ASN A 64 1.67 -17.95 -7.95
N MET A 65 1.59 -16.64 -8.14
CA MET A 65 1.08 -15.68 -7.16
C MET A 65 0.52 -14.48 -7.90
N ASP A 66 -0.54 -13.88 -7.36
CA ASP A 66 -1.00 -12.56 -7.75
C ASP A 66 -1.40 -11.77 -6.49
N THR A 67 -0.89 -10.55 -6.36
CA THR A 67 -1.16 -9.68 -5.21
C THR A 67 -1.38 -8.24 -5.67
N GLY A 68 -2.33 -7.58 -5.02
CA GLY A 68 -2.56 -6.14 -5.13
C GLY A 68 -2.12 -5.41 -3.87
N ILE A 69 -1.67 -4.17 -4.02
CA ILE A 69 -1.37 -3.29 -2.89
C ILE A 69 -2.69 -2.92 -2.20
N THR A 70 -2.74 -3.05 -0.87
CA THR A 70 -3.93 -2.75 -0.07
C THR A 70 -4.09 -1.23 0.12
N ILE A 71 -4.60 -0.56 -0.92
CA ILE A 71 -4.98 0.85 -0.95
C ILE A 71 -6.45 0.99 -1.36
N ARG A 72 -7.06 2.14 -1.04
CA ARG A 72 -8.52 2.37 -1.26
C ARG A 72 -9.38 1.29 -0.60
N SER A 73 -8.90 0.72 0.50
CA SER A 73 -9.56 -0.33 1.26
C SER A 73 -9.94 0.17 2.65
N LEU A 74 -10.89 -0.52 3.28
CA LEU A 74 -11.25 -0.36 4.69
C LEU A 74 -11.11 -1.71 5.39
N TRP A 75 -10.74 -1.70 6.66
CA TRP A 75 -10.71 -2.90 7.49
C TRP A 75 -11.41 -2.65 8.82
N ARG A 76 -11.94 -3.72 9.40
CA ARG A 76 -12.57 -3.69 10.71
C ARG A 76 -11.63 -4.31 11.73
N ARG A 77 -11.46 -3.64 12.86
CA ARG A 77 -10.88 -4.23 14.07
C ARG A 77 -11.80 -3.90 15.23
N GLU A 78 -12.25 -4.94 15.94
CA GLU A 78 -13.26 -4.82 17.00
C GLU A 78 -14.53 -4.14 16.47
N ASN A 79 -14.96 -3.04 17.10
CA ASN A 79 -16.14 -2.28 16.68
C ASN A 79 -15.81 -0.99 15.93
N ARG A 80 -14.61 -0.91 15.32
CA ARG A 80 -14.16 0.27 14.58
C ARG A 80 -13.77 -0.11 13.15
N LEU A 81 -14.15 0.75 12.21
CA LEU A 81 -13.68 0.73 10.83
C LEU A 81 -12.50 1.68 10.70
N TYR A 82 -11.49 1.23 9.95
CA TYR A 82 -10.27 1.95 9.68
C TYR A 82 -10.07 2.02 8.18
N TRP A 83 -9.54 3.15 7.73
CA TRP A 83 -9.08 3.35 6.36
C TRP A 83 -7.94 4.36 6.41
N GLN A 84 -7.06 4.29 5.42
CA GLN A 84 -5.93 5.21 5.32
C GLN A 84 -5.69 5.56 3.86
N ALA A 85 -5.20 6.76 3.63
CA ALA A 85 -4.76 7.27 2.34
C ALA A 85 -3.51 8.14 2.56
N GLY A 86 -2.67 8.23 1.54
CA GLY A 86 -1.45 9.03 1.58
C GLY A 86 -1.16 9.61 0.20
N SER A 87 -0.11 10.43 0.15
CA SER A 87 0.44 10.98 -1.09
C SER A 87 1.94 10.77 -1.13
N GLY A 88 2.49 10.71 -2.34
CA GLY A 88 3.94 10.59 -2.54
C GLY A 88 4.55 11.98 -2.51
N ILE A 89 5.44 12.23 -1.55
CA ILE A 89 6.09 13.54 -1.41
C ILE A 89 7.40 13.53 -2.20
N VAL A 90 7.58 14.55 -3.04
CA VAL A 90 8.82 14.83 -3.77
C VAL A 90 9.29 16.25 -3.44
N HIS A 91 10.48 16.61 -3.95
CA HIS A 91 11.08 17.93 -3.69
C HIS A 91 10.14 19.10 -4.06
N ASP A 92 9.45 18.98 -5.19
CA ASP A 92 8.59 20.04 -5.73
C ASP A 92 7.12 19.93 -5.26
N SER A 93 6.84 19.08 -4.26
CA SER A 93 5.49 18.91 -3.73
C SER A 93 4.99 20.18 -3.05
N ASP A 94 3.74 20.55 -3.34
CA ASP A 94 3.01 21.61 -2.66
C ASP A 94 2.11 21.02 -1.55
N PRO A 95 2.30 21.39 -0.27
CA PRO A 95 1.56 20.77 0.84
C PRO A 95 0.05 20.81 0.70
N GLU A 96 -0.52 21.88 0.15
CA GLU A 96 -1.97 21.99 -0.02
C GLU A 96 -2.49 21.01 -1.08
N ASN A 97 -1.77 20.86 -2.19
CA ASN A 97 -2.12 19.93 -3.25
C ASN A 97 -2.00 18.48 -2.78
N GLU A 98 -0.96 18.13 -2.03
CA GLU A 98 -0.80 16.78 -1.47
C GLU A 98 -1.93 16.44 -0.49
N TRP A 99 -2.32 17.40 0.35
CA TRP A 99 -3.45 17.23 1.26
C TRP A 99 -4.78 17.04 0.51
N LYS A 100 -5.01 17.82 -0.55
CA LYS A 100 -6.18 17.64 -1.44
C LYS A 100 -6.18 16.25 -2.07
N GLU A 101 -5.03 15.74 -2.51
CA GLU A 101 -4.90 14.40 -3.06
C GLU A 101 -5.26 13.31 -2.04
N VAL A 102 -4.75 13.39 -0.82
CA VAL A 102 -5.10 12.47 0.27
C VAL A 102 -6.62 12.48 0.52
N CYS A 103 -7.21 13.69 0.60
CA CYS A 103 -8.65 13.86 0.77
C CYS A 103 -9.45 13.22 -0.37
N ASN A 104 -9.02 13.41 -1.62
CA ASN A 104 -9.66 12.84 -2.80
C ASN A 104 -9.57 11.31 -2.81
N LYS A 105 -8.41 10.74 -2.46
CA LYS A 105 -8.23 9.28 -2.33
C LYS A 105 -9.15 8.68 -1.27
N ALA A 106 -9.34 9.37 -0.15
CA ALA A 106 -10.23 8.95 0.94
C ALA A 106 -11.72 9.24 0.67
N ALA A 107 -12.06 10.10 -0.30
CA ALA A 107 -13.43 10.54 -0.54
C ALA A 107 -14.38 9.38 -0.87
N VAL A 108 -13.93 8.41 -1.68
CA VAL A 108 -14.73 7.23 -2.06
C VAL A 108 -15.17 6.45 -0.82
N ILE A 109 -14.25 6.20 0.12
CA ILE A 109 -14.56 5.48 1.36
C ILE A 109 -15.54 6.29 2.22
N ARG A 110 -15.30 7.60 2.37
CA ARG A 110 -16.20 8.50 3.10
C ARG A 110 -17.61 8.52 2.51
N GLN A 111 -17.74 8.48 1.18
CA GLN A 111 -19.03 8.44 0.49
C GLN A 111 -19.76 7.12 0.77
N ILE A 112 -19.07 5.97 0.69
CA ILE A 112 -19.63 4.66 0.99
C ILE A 112 -20.14 4.58 2.44
N LEU A 113 -19.37 5.10 3.40
CA LEU A 113 -19.78 5.12 4.81
C LEU A 113 -21.02 5.98 5.04
N ARG A 114 -21.15 7.13 4.34
CA ARG A 114 -22.34 7.99 4.42
C ARG A 114 -23.58 7.36 3.79
N SER A 115 -23.44 6.68 2.65
CA SER A 115 -24.58 6.07 1.95
C SER A 115 -25.13 4.84 2.66
N THR A 116 -24.33 4.19 3.52
CA THR A 116 -24.71 2.93 4.16
C THR A 116 -25.53 3.13 5.45
N GLY A 117 -25.81 4.37 5.85
CA GLY A 117 -26.88 4.70 6.81
C GLY A 117 -26.85 3.91 8.13
N ARG A 118 -25.65 3.59 8.64
CA ARG A 118 -25.43 3.06 9.99
C ARG A 118 -24.53 4.01 10.76
#